data_AF-A0AAE0NQ97-F1
#
_entry.id   AF-A0AAE0NQ97-F1
#
_cell.length_a   1.000
_cell.length_b   1.000
_cell.length_c   1.000
_cell.angle_alpha   90.00
_cell.angle_beta   90.00
_cell.angle_gamma   90.00
#
_symmetry.space_group_name_H-M   'P 1'
#
loop_
_entity.id
_entity.type
_entity.pdbx_description
1 polymer ?
#
loop_
_entity_poly.entity_id
_entity_poly.type
_entity_poly.pdbx_seq_one_letter_code
_entity_poly.pdbx_strand_id
1 'polypeptide(L)'
;MGNIWAYRLNLLHLGFGKMPSAVEPSCSRGVSSHHSRNTDSVAQESCDREGGTVRGIESYFHLRRATIGAVTDFMVLEVHFNIPDCVMEHPSVRRLIDLGTDMIIWGTTYILTASCMGWFILGLVFRVLLKLT
;
A
#
# COMPACT_ATOMS: atom_id res chain seq x y z
N MET A 1 18.08 16.50 8.10
CA MET A 1 16.85 15.71 7.87
C MET A 1 17.25 14.30 7.45
N GLY A 2 17.73 13.52 8.41
CA GLY A 2 18.31 12.20 8.15
C GLY A 2 17.29 11.07 8.22
N ASN A 3 17.30 10.24 7.18
CA ASN A 3 17.24 8.79 7.31
C ASN A 3 15.90 8.12 7.68
N ILE A 4 14.75 8.80 7.71
CA ILE A 4 13.43 8.12 7.89
C ILE A 4 13.25 6.98 6.86
N TRP A 5 13.69 7.21 5.61
CA TRP A 5 13.71 6.20 4.55
C TRP A 5 14.60 5.00 4.90
N ALA A 6 15.80 5.23 5.45
CA ALA A 6 16.74 4.18 5.82
C ALA A 6 16.26 3.36 7.03
N TYR A 7 15.60 3.99 8.01
CA TYR A 7 15.01 3.28 9.16
C TYR A 7 13.83 2.39 8.73
N ARG A 8 12.99 2.85 7.79
CA ARG A 8 11.88 2.05 7.27
C ARG A 8 12.39 0.88 6.41
N LEU A 9 13.40 1.11 5.55
CA LEU A 9 14.06 0.03 4.81
C LEU A 9 14.75 -0.99 5.72
N ASN A 10 15.43 -0.56 6.79
CA ASN A 10 16.08 -1.48 7.73
C ASN A 10 15.08 -2.32 8.52
N LEU A 11 13.95 -1.75 8.94
CA LEU A 11 12.87 -2.51 9.59
C LEU A 11 12.23 -3.53 8.64
N LEU A 12 12.10 -3.20 7.36
CA LEU A 12 11.56 -4.09 6.33
C LEU A 12 12.56 -5.20 5.96
N HIS A 13 13.85 -4.91 5.82
CA HIS A 13 14.89 -5.93 5.66
C HIS A 13 14.99 -6.86 6.88
N LEU A 14 14.79 -6.34 8.09
CA LEU A 14 14.70 -7.16 9.31
C LEU A 14 13.41 -8.00 9.36
N GLY A 15 12.29 -7.51 8.84
CA GLY A 15 11.02 -8.23 8.78
C GLY A 15 11.02 -9.34 7.71
N PHE A 16 11.35 -9.00 6.46
CA PHE A 16 11.44 -9.96 5.35
C PHE A 16 12.65 -10.88 5.46
N GLY A 17 13.77 -10.40 6.02
CA GLY A 17 14.97 -11.22 6.27
C GLY A 17 14.81 -12.21 7.43
N LYS A 18 13.77 -12.06 8.26
CA LYS A 18 13.39 -13.01 9.33
C LYS A 18 12.26 -13.95 8.94
N MET A 19 11.82 -13.97 7.67
CA MET A 19 10.88 -14.99 7.21
C MET A 19 11.47 -16.37 7.54
N PRO A 20 10.76 -17.21 8.33
CA PRO A 20 11.32 -18.45 8.83
C PRO A 20 11.68 -19.38 7.67
N SER A 21 12.67 -20.24 7.88
CA SER A 21 13.12 -21.32 6.99
C SER A 21 12.03 -22.35 6.61
N ALA A 22 10.78 -22.12 7.04
CA ALA A 22 9.60 -22.91 6.73
C ALA A 22 8.80 -22.38 5.52
N VAL A 23 9.16 -21.23 4.94
CA VAL A 23 8.54 -20.70 3.72
C VAL A 23 9.17 -21.37 2.50
N GLU A 24 8.34 -21.89 1.58
CA GLU A 24 8.82 -22.44 0.32
C GLU A 24 9.67 -21.39 -0.44
N PRO A 25 10.86 -21.74 -0.99
CA PRO A 25 11.76 -20.77 -1.63
C PRO A 25 11.12 -19.98 -2.78
N SER A 26 10.10 -20.52 -3.44
CA SER A 26 9.26 -19.84 -4.44
C SER A 26 8.53 -18.63 -3.82
N CYS A 27 7.80 -18.86 -2.74
CA CYS A 27 6.99 -17.84 -2.04
C CYS A 27 7.86 -16.71 -1.46
N SER A 28 8.99 -17.04 -0.84
CA SER A 28 9.93 -16.05 -0.30
C SER A 28 10.55 -15.14 -1.39
N ARG A 29 10.88 -15.71 -2.56
CA ARG A 29 11.35 -14.93 -3.72
C ARG A 29 10.24 -14.06 -4.33
N GLY A 30 9.03 -14.58 -4.41
CA GLY A 30 7.84 -13.85 -4.85
C GLY A 30 7.63 -12.58 -4.02
N VAL A 31 7.57 -12.73 -2.69
CA VAL A 31 7.43 -11.62 -1.74
C VAL A 31 8.50 -10.56 -1.94
N SER A 32 9.78 -10.96 -2.03
CA SER A 32 10.90 -10.05 -2.21
C SER A 32 10.79 -9.24 -3.51
N SER A 33 10.42 -9.90 -4.61
CA SER A 33 10.26 -9.24 -5.92
C SER A 33 9.10 -8.24 -5.95
N HIS A 34 7.98 -8.59 -5.31
CA HIS A 34 6.82 -7.69 -5.19
C HIS A 34 7.12 -6.50 -4.27
N HIS A 35 7.92 -6.72 -3.22
CA HIS A 35 8.36 -5.66 -2.33
C HIS A 35 9.26 -4.63 -3.03
N SER A 36 10.22 -5.07 -3.84
CA SER A 36 11.05 -4.17 -4.66
C SER A 36 10.18 -3.33 -5.61
N ARG A 37 9.25 -3.99 -6.32
CA ARG A 37 8.34 -3.29 -7.26
C ARG A 37 7.45 -2.26 -6.57
N ASN A 38 6.99 -2.54 -5.36
CA ASN A 38 6.25 -1.57 -4.54
C ASN A 38 7.13 -0.36 -4.21
N THR A 39 8.35 -0.60 -3.74
CA THR A 39 9.29 0.47 -3.37
C THR A 39 9.60 1.39 -4.55
N ASP A 40 9.84 0.82 -5.73
CA ASP A 40 10.06 1.58 -6.97
C ASP A 40 8.82 2.42 -7.33
N SER A 41 7.62 1.86 -7.19
CA SER A 41 6.37 2.55 -7.46
C SER A 41 6.12 3.70 -6.47
N VAL A 42 6.52 3.53 -5.20
CA VAL A 42 6.43 4.58 -4.17
C VAL A 42 7.41 5.72 -4.48
N ALA A 43 8.61 5.39 -4.96
CA ALA A 43 9.57 6.40 -5.43
C ALA A 43 8.97 7.18 -6.61
N GLN A 44 8.39 6.50 -7.59
CA GLN A 44 7.69 7.17 -8.69
C GLN A 44 6.53 8.06 -8.20
N GLU A 45 5.71 7.58 -7.26
CA GLU A 45 4.63 8.39 -6.68
C GLU A 45 5.16 9.64 -5.97
N SER A 46 6.33 9.57 -5.33
CA SER A 46 6.97 10.74 -4.73
C SER A 46 7.42 11.75 -5.78
N CYS A 47 8.05 11.31 -6.88
CA CYS A 47 8.45 12.19 -7.97
C CYS A 47 7.25 12.90 -8.62
N ASP A 48 6.13 12.19 -8.80
CA ASP A 48 4.91 12.80 -9.34
C ASP A 48 4.31 13.86 -8.41
N ARG A 49 4.40 13.69 -7.09
CA ARG A 49 3.96 14.71 -6.13
C ARG A 49 4.84 15.95 -6.17
N GLU A 50 6.15 15.76 -6.27
CA GLU A 50 7.11 16.86 -6.40
C GLU A 50 6.94 17.62 -7.73
N GLY A 51 6.63 16.90 -8.82
CA GLY A 51 6.38 17.48 -10.14
C GLY A 51 4.96 18.05 -10.33
N GLY A 52 4.05 17.89 -9.36
CA GLY A 52 2.66 18.34 -9.49
C GLY A 52 1.85 17.57 -10.54
N THR A 53 2.26 16.34 -10.89
CA THR A 53 1.62 15.52 -11.93
C THR A 53 0.26 15.02 -11.46
N VAL A 54 -0.80 15.41 -12.17
CA VAL A 54 -2.15 14.87 -11.97
C VAL A 54 -2.38 13.72 -12.94
N ARG A 55 -2.46 12.50 -12.40
CA ARG A 55 -2.77 11.29 -13.16
C ARG A 55 -4.27 11.16 -13.44
N GLY A 56 -4.62 10.56 -14.57
CA GLY A 56 -5.99 10.12 -14.84
C GLY A 56 -6.38 8.95 -13.91
N ILE A 57 -7.69 8.70 -13.77
CA ILE A 57 -8.25 7.72 -12.82
C ILE A 57 -7.61 6.34 -12.99
N GLU A 58 -7.60 5.79 -14.20
CA GLU A 58 -7.02 4.46 -14.46
C GLU A 58 -5.53 4.39 -14.12
N SER A 59 -4.76 5.39 -14.54
CA SER A 59 -3.32 5.45 -14.21
C SER A 59 -3.05 5.62 -12.72
N TYR A 60 -3.95 6.30 -12.00
CA TYR A 60 -3.89 6.41 -10.55
C TYR A 60 -4.17 5.06 -9.87
N PHE A 61 -5.20 4.33 -10.29
CA PHE A 61 -5.47 2.99 -9.77
C PHE A 61 -4.32 2.02 -10.05
N HIS A 62 -3.74 2.04 -11.24
CA HIS A 62 -2.58 1.24 -11.57
C HIS A 62 -1.40 1.51 -10.63
N LEU A 63 -1.07 2.79 -10.39
CA LEU A 63 -0.02 3.14 -9.46
C LEU A 63 -0.37 2.74 -8.02
N ARG A 64 -1.61 3.00 -7.58
CA ARG A 64 -2.06 2.73 -6.21
C ARG A 64 -2.07 1.24 -5.88
N ARG A 65 -2.44 0.37 -6.83
CA ARG A 65 -2.31 -1.09 -6.63
C ARG A 65 -0.86 -1.51 -6.39
N ALA A 66 0.10 -0.81 -7.01
CA ALA A 66 1.51 -1.07 -6.82
C ALA A 66 2.07 -0.45 -5.52
N THR A 67 1.57 0.70 -5.08
CA THR A 67 2.08 1.43 -3.88
C THR A 67 1.39 1.07 -2.57
N ILE A 68 0.16 0.53 -2.61
CA ILE A 68 -0.61 0.18 -1.40
C ILE A 68 -0.02 -1.02 -0.65
N GLY A 69 0.79 -1.84 -1.32
CA GLY A 69 1.48 -2.99 -0.72
C GLY A 69 0.63 -4.24 -0.47
N ALA A 70 -0.67 -4.21 -0.81
CA ALA A 70 -1.61 -5.30 -0.52
C ALA A 70 -1.20 -6.66 -1.11
N VAL A 71 -0.57 -6.68 -2.29
CA VAL A 71 -0.10 -7.94 -2.91
C VAL A 71 0.96 -8.63 -2.06
N THR A 72 1.87 -7.87 -1.45
CA THR A 72 2.87 -8.44 -0.54
C THR A 72 2.20 -9.00 0.71
N ASP A 73 1.16 -8.34 1.22
CA ASP A 73 0.41 -8.80 2.39
C ASP A 73 -0.39 -10.09 2.09
N PHE A 74 -1.03 -10.19 0.93
CA PHE A 74 -1.70 -11.43 0.50
C PHE A 74 -0.72 -12.60 0.40
N MET A 75 0.45 -12.39 -0.22
CA MET A 75 1.49 -13.42 -0.29
C MET A 75 2.00 -13.85 1.09
N VAL A 76 2.09 -12.94 2.06
CA VAL A 76 2.46 -13.28 3.44
C VAL A 76 1.36 -14.10 4.12
N LEU A 77 0.08 -13.76 3.89
CA LEU A 77 -1.05 -14.52 4.44
C LEU A 77 -1.10 -15.94 3.86
N GLU A 78 -0.76 -16.10 2.59
CA GLU A 78 -0.74 -17.39 1.87
C GLU A 78 0.31 -18.37 2.41
N VAL A 79 1.37 -17.88 3.07
CA VAL A 79 2.44 -18.71 3.64
C VAL A 79 1.90 -19.83 4.54
N HIS A 80 0.78 -19.59 5.24
CA HIS A 80 0.19 -20.59 6.14
C HIS A 80 -0.75 -21.58 5.45
N PHE A 81 -1.17 -21.32 4.21
CA PHE A 81 -2.17 -22.11 3.50
C PHE A 81 -1.58 -23.09 2.47
N ASN A 82 -0.29 -22.93 2.12
CA ASN A 82 0.42 -23.80 1.16
C ASN A 82 -0.37 -24.02 -0.14
N ILE A 83 -0.91 -22.93 -0.71
CA ILE A 83 -1.72 -22.97 -1.92
C ILE A 83 -0.81 -23.16 -3.14
N PRO A 84 -1.08 -24.12 -4.04
CA PRO A 84 -0.27 -24.30 -5.24
C PRO A 84 -0.29 -23.08 -6.17
N ASP A 85 0.85 -22.76 -6.77
CA ASP A 85 0.98 -21.65 -7.73
C ASP A 85 -0.06 -21.70 -8.86
N CYS A 86 -0.43 -22.90 -9.33
CA CYS A 86 -1.44 -23.04 -10.40
C CYS A 86 -2.83 -22.54 -10.01
N VAL A 87 -3.16 -22.56 -8.72
CA VAL A 87 -4.42 -22.00 -8.18
C VAL A 87 -4.28 -20.50 -8.02
N MET A 88 -3.14 -20.02 -7.53
CA MET A 88 -2.86 -18.58 -7.35
C MET A 88 -2.81 -17.82 -8.67
N GLU A 89 -2.32 -18.46 -9.74
CA GLU A 89 -2.29 -17.92 -11.10
C GLU A 89 -3.61 -18.06 -11.85
N HIS A 90 -4.61 -18.72 -11.25
CA HIS A 90 -5.92 -18.85 -11.89
C HIS A 90 -6.54 -17.45 -12.10
N PRO A 91 -7.07 -17.13 -13.29
CA PRO A 91 -7.55 -15.78 -13.62
C PRO A 91 -8.60 -15.25 -12.65
N SER A 92 -9.47 -16.12 -12.13
CA SER A 92 -10.46 -15.73 -11.11
C SER A 92 -9.83 -15.34 -9.77
N VAL A 93 -8.74 -16.00 -9.37
CA VAL A 93 -8.02 -15.69 -8.11
C VAL A 93 -7.26 -14.39 -8.27
N ARG A 94 -6.54 -14.21 -9.39
CA ARG A 94 -5.91 -12.94 -9.74
C ARG A 94 -6.92 -11.79 -9.75
N ARG A 95 -8.09 -11.99 -10.34
CA ARG A 95 -9.16 -10.98 -10.35
C ARG A 95 -9.69 -10.68 -8.95
N LEU A 96 -9.80 -11.68 -8.08
CA LEU A 96 -10.22 -11.48 -6.70
C LEU A 96 -9.21 -10.66 -5.90
N ILE A 97 -7.91 -10.92 -6.10
CA ILE A 97 -6.82 -10.15 -5.50
C ILE A 97 -6.87 -8.68 -5.95
N ASP A 98 -7.09 -8.44 -7.25
CA ASP A 98 -7.23 -7.07 -7.78
C ASP A 98 -8.42 -6.35 -7.16
N LEU A 99 -9.59 -6.99 -7.10
CA LEU A 99 -10.80 -6.42 -6.51
C LEU A 99 -10.66 -6.18 -5.01
N GLY A 100 -10.03 -7.10 -4.28
CA GLY A 100 -9.71 -6.94 -2.87
C GLY A 100 -8.75 -5.76 -2.64
N THR A 101 -7.74 -5.63 -3.49
CA THR A 101 -6.81 -4.49 -3.48
C THR A 101 -7.54 -3.18 -3.75
N ASP A 102 -8.45 -3.16 -4.73
CA ASP A 102 -9.27 -1.99 -5.01
C ASP A 102 -10.10 -1.59 -3.80
N MET A 103 -10.77 -2.55 -3.15
CA MET A 103 -11.54 -2.28 -1.94
C MET A 103 -10.69 -1.63 -0.84
N ILE A 104 -9.45 -2.09 -0.63
CA ILE A 104 -8.51 -1.50 0.32
C ILE A 104 -8.13 -0.07 -0.10
N ILE A 105 -7.88 0.17 -1.39
CA ILE A 105 -7.60 1.51 -1.91
C ILE A 105 -8.76 2.46 -1.60
N TRP A 106 -9.99 2.04 -1.90
CA TRP A 106 -11.19 2.83 -1.62
C TRP A 106 -11.34 3.13 -0.12
N GLY A 107 -11.20 2.12 0.74
CA GLY A 107 -11.29 2.29 2.20
C GLY A 107 -10.24 3.26 2.74
N THR A 108 -8.99 3.12 2.31
CA THR A 108 -7.90 4.01 2.75
C THR A 108 -8.07 5.44 2.25
N THR A 109 -8.47 5.63 0.99
CA THR A 109 -8.77 6.96 0.45
C THR A 109 -9.93 7.62 1.19
N TYR A 110 -11.01 6.89 1.45
CA TYR A 110 -12.18 7.42 2.16
C TYR A 110 -11.84 7.83 3.60
N ILE A 111 -11.10 7.00 4.34
CA ILE A 111 -10.66 7.29 5.71
C ILE A 111 -9.82 8.57 5.75
N LEU A 112 -8.87 8.75 4.83
CA LEU A 112 -8.06 9.96 4.74
C LEU A 112 -8.92 11.19 4.45
N THR A 113 -9.87 11.10 3.51
CA THR A 113 -10.77 12.22 3.20
C THR A 113 -11.73 12.57 4.34
N ALA A 114 -12.30 11.58 5.01
CA ALA A 114 -13.21 11.77 6.14
C ALA A 114 -12.46 12.41 7.32
N SER A 115 -11.23 11.98 7.57
CA SER A 115 -10.35 12.59 8.57
C SER A 115 -10.08 14.06 8.24
N CYS A 116 -9.66 14.37 7.02
CA CYS A 116 -9.39 15.75 6.57
C CYS A 116 -10.64 16.65 6.65
N MET A 117 -11.82 16.15 6.27
CA MET A 117 -13.08 16.89 6.41
C MET A 117 -13.45 17.14 7.87
N GLY A 118 -13.22 16.16 8.76
CA GLY A 118 -13.43 16.33 10.20
C GLY A 118 -12.60 17.48 10.77
N TRP A 119 -11.30 17.55 10.45
CA TRP A 119 -10.42 18.64 10.87
C TRP A 119 -10.83 20.00 10.27
N PHE A 120 -11.31 20.03 9.03
CA PHE A 120 -11.81 21.24 8.40
C PHE A 120 -13.07 21.78 9.11
N ILE A 121 -14.03 20.91 9.40
CA ILE A 121 -15.27 21.26 10.12
C ILE A 121 -14.94 21.73 11.54
N LEU A 122 -14.08 21.01 12.25
CA LEU A 122 -13.64 21.38 13.59
C LEU A 122 -12.95 22.77 13.58
N GLY A 123 -12.10 23.03 12.58
CA GLY A 123 -11.45 24.32 12.38
C GLY A 123 -12.43 25.44 12.05
N LEU A 124 -13.48 25.17 11.27
CA LEU A 124 -14.55 26.12 10.98
C LEU A 124 -15.34 26.46 12.25
N VAL A 125 -15.73 25.45 13.03
CA VAL A 125 -16.44 25.61 14.31
C VAL A 125 -15.58 26.41 15.28
N PHE A 126 -14.29 26.12 15.41
CA PHE A 126 -13.39 26.85 16.29
C PHE A 126 -13.22 28.32 15.88
N ARG A 127 -13.13 28.62 14.57
CA ARG A 127 -13.08 29.99 14.05
C ARG A 127 -14.38 30.76 14.28
N VAL A 128 -15.53 30.09 14.22
CA VAL A 128 -16.84 30.70 14.53
C VAL A 128 -16.94 30.98 16.03
N LEU A 129 -16.56 30.03 16.87
CA LEU A 129 -16.57 30.20 18.34
C LEU A 129 -15.62 31.32 18.78
N LEU A 130 -14.40 31.40 18.22
CA LEU A 130 -13.46 32.49 18.51
C LEU A 130 -13.96 33.87 18.08
N LYS A 131 -14.91 33.97 17.15
CA LYS A 131 -15.54 35.26 16.77
C LYS A 131 -16.73 35.63 17.65
N LEU A 132 -17.20 34.71 18.51
CA LEU A 132 -18.34 34.89 19.41
C LEU A 132 -17.92 35.10 20.88
N THR A 133 -16.61 35.09 21.16
CA THR A 133 -16.00 35.43 22.46
C THR A 133 -15.19 36.71 22.32
#